data_AF-A0A5C2LHQ7-F1
#
_entry.id   AF-A0A5C2LHQ7-F1
#
_cell.length_a   1.000
_cell.length_b   1.000
_cell.length_c   1.000
_cell.angle_alpha   90.00
_cell.angle_beta   90.00
_cell.angle_gamma   90.00
#
_symmetry.space_group_name_H-M   'P 1'
#
loop_
_entity.id
_entity.type
_entity.pdbx_description
1 polymer ?
#
loop_
_entity_poly.entity_id
_entity_poly.type
_entity_poly.pdbx_seq_one_letter_code
_entity_poly.pdbx_strand_id
1 'polypeptide(L)'
;MANIEIYTKATCPFCIRAKALLNSKGVTFHELPIDGDAAKREEMIQRSGRTTVPQIFIDAQHIGGCDDLYALDSRGGLDPSCANFCALFGGSAYLRTTRKGFTMSEQNSTEMTFQIQRIYTKDISFEAPNAPQVFQKDWQPEVKLDLDTASTQLAEGVYEVVLRVTVTAALGEETAFLCEVQQGGIFSIDGIEGTQMAHCLGAYCPNILFPYARECITSPVSRGTFPQLNLAPVNFDALFMNYLQQQAGEGAEQHQDA
;
A
#
# COMPACT_ATOMS: atom_id res chain seq x y z
N MET A 1 -18.53 21.18 -20.24
CA MET A 1 -17.34 21.77 -19.59
C MET A 1 -17.60 21.71 -18.11
N ALA A 2 -16.71 21.08 -17.34
CA ALA A 2 -16.83 21.00 -15.90
C ALA A 2 -16.62 22.39 -15.28
N ASN A 3 -17.47 22.77 -14.32
CA ASN A 3 -17.34 24.02 -13.60
C ASN A 3 -16.44 23.80 -12.38
N ILE A 4 -15.20 24.29 -12.46
CA ILE A 4 -14.23 24.20 -11.36
C ILE A 4 -14.26 25.50 -10.55
N GLU A 5 -14.48 25.40 -9.25
CA GLU A 5 -14.40 26.53 -8.31
C GLU A 5 -13.29 26.28 -7.29
N ILE A 6 -12.50 27.30 -6.99
CA ILE A 6 -11.41 27.19 -6.00
C ILE A 6 -11.48 28.35 -5.00
N TYR A 7 -11.58 27.99 -3.72
CA TYR A 7 -11.46 28.94 -2.62
C TYR A 7 -9.99 29.17 -2.30
N THR A 8 -9.54 30.42 -2.38
CA THR A 8 -8.14 30.78 -2.23
C THR A 8 -7.92 31.87 -1.19
N LYS A 9 -6.69 31.91 -0.68
CA LYS A 9 -6.18 33.02 0.13
C LYS A 9 -4.89 33.54 -0.49
N ALA A 10 -4.75 34.86 -0.59
CA ALA A 10 -3.63 35.54 -1.23
C ALA A 10 -2.26 35.18 -0.61
N THR A 11 -2.24 34.89 0.70
CA THR A 11 -1.01 34.54 1.43
C THR A 11 -0.72 33.03 1.46
N CYS A 12 -1.48 32.19 0.75
CA CYS A 12 -1.34 30.72 0.86
C CYS A 12 -0.53 30.12 -0.29
N PRO A 13 0.63 29.48 -0.02
CA PRO A 13 1.48 28.88 -1.06
C PRO A 13 0.82 27.69 -1.77
N PHE A 14 -0.09 26.97 -1.11
CA PHE A 14 -0.83 25.84 -1.69
C PHE A 14 -1.88 26.28 -2.71
N CYS A 15 -2.48 27.46 -2.53
CA CYS A 15 -3.42 28.03 -3.50
C CYS A 15 -2.70 28.39 -4.82
N ILE A 16 -1.47 28.91 -4.72
CA ILE A 16 -0.63 29.24 -5.88
C ILE A 16 -0.31 27.96 -6.68
N ARG A 17 0.07 26.88 -5.99
CA ARG A 17 0.35 25.57 -6.61
C ARG A 17 -0.87 24.97 -7.29
N ALA A 18 -2.03 24.96 -6.64
CA ALA A 18 -3.26 24.45 -7.23
C ALA A 18 -3.68 25.21 -8.50
N LYS A 19 -3.57 26.55 -8.49
CA LYS A 19 -3.84 27.38 -9.68
C LYS A 19 -2.85 27.12 -10.81
N ALA A 20 -1.57 26.91 -10.49
CA ALA A 20 -0.56 26.57 -11.49
C ALA A 20 -0.87 25.24 -12.19
N LEU A 21 -1.34 24.23 -11.44
CA LEU A 21 -1.73 22.93 -11.98
C LEU A 21 -2.93 23.04 -12.93
N LEU A 22 -4.00 23.73 -12.51
CA LEU A 22 -5.19 23.93 -13.35
C LEU A 22 -4.87 24.69 -14.64
N ASN A 23 -4.02 25.72 -14.55
CA ASN A 23 -3.54 26.45 -15.72
C ASN A 23 -2.67 25.58 -16.64
N SER A 24 -1.81 24.71 -16.11
CA SER A 24 -0.98 23.83 -16.93
C SER A 24 -1.81 22.78 -17.68
N LYS A 25 -2.97 22.41 -17.14
CA LYS A 25 -3.91 21.47 -17.76
C LYS A 25 -4.89 22.15 -18.74
N GLY A 26 -4.86 23.47 -18.83
CA GLY A 26 -5.72 24.23 -19.73
C GLY A 26 -7.20 24.21 -19.32
N VAL A 27 -7.49 23.98 -18.03
CA VAL A 27 -8.87 23.92 -17.52
C VAL A 27 -9.28 25.27 -16.98
N THR A 28 -10.44 25.77 -17.41
CA THR A 28 -11.06 26.99 -16.86
C THR A 28 -11.57 26.76 -15.44
N PHE A 29 -11.23 27.66 -14.52
CA PHE A 29 -11.69 27.63 -13.13
C PHE A 29 -12.11 29.02 -12.64
N HIS A 30 -12.98 29.06 -11.63
CA HIS A 30 -13.47 30.27 -10.98
C HIS A 30 -12.81 30.41 -9.59
N GLU A 31 -12.04 31.49 -9.42
CA GLU A 31 -11.37 31.79 -8.15
C GLU A 31 -12.30 32.57 -7.21
N LEU A 32 -12.50 32.03 -6.00
CA LEU A 32 -13.29 32.64 -4.92
C LEU A 32 -12.34 33.04 -3.78
N PRO A 33 -11.80 34.28 -3.78
CA PRO A 33 -10.93 34.74 -2.71
C PRO A 33 -11.74 34.93 -1.41
N ILE A 34 -11.24 34.36 -0.31
CA ILE A 34 -11.87 34.49 1.03
C ILE A 34 -11.22 35.58 1.90
N ASP A 35 -10.23 36.31 1.38
CA ASP A 35 -9.57 37.38 2.11
C ASP A 35 -10.53 38.55 2.38
N GLY A 36 -10.80 38.82 3.65
CA GLY A 36 -11.61 39.96 4.09
C GLY A 36 -13.13 39.78 3.97
N ASP A 37 -13.60 38.64 3.46
CA ASP A 37 -15.03 38.37 3.25
C ASP A 37 -15.50 37.20 4.13
N ALA A 38 -16.04 37.56 5.30
CA ALA A 38 -16.49 36.60 6.30
C ALA A 38 -17.63 35.70 5.80
N ALA A 39 -18.48 36.23 4.90
CA ALA A 39 -19.60 35.47 4.32
C ALA A 39 -19.09 34.35 3.40
N LYS A 40 -18.09 34.63 2.55
CA LYS A 40 -17.47 33.60 1.70
C LYS A 40 -16.70 32.55 2.48
N ARG A 41 -16.09 32.94 3.60
CA ARG A 41 -15.44 31.97 4.51
C ARG A 41 -16.46 31.03 5.15
N GLU A 42 -17.61 31.56 5.56
CA GLU A 42 -18.69 30.77 6.13
C GLU A 42 -19.35 29.86 5.09
N GLU A 43 -19.55 30.35 3.86
CA GLU A 43 -19.98 29.55 2.72
C GLU A 43 -18.99 28.40 2.43
N MET A 44 -17.68 28.68 2.43
CA MET A 44 -16.64 27.66 2.25
C MET A 44 -16.71 26.59 3.34
N ILE A 45 -16.89 26.98 4.60
CA ILE A 45 -16.99 26.03 5.73
C ILE A 45 -18.28 25.20 5.61
N GLN A 46 -19.41 25.82 5.24
CA GLN A 46 -20.67 25.11 5.03
C GLN A 46 -20.59 24.12 3.85
N ARG A 47 -19.89 24.48 2.77
CA ARG A 47 -19.78 23.67 1.55
C ARG A 47 -18.70 22.58 1.64
N SER A 48 -17.59 22.83 2.34
CA SER A 48 -16.44 21.89 2.42
C SER A 48 -16.33 21.13 3.74
N GLY A 49 -17.00 21.61 4.80
CA GLY A 49 -16.80 21.12 6.17
C GLY A 49 -15.41 21.44 6.75
N ARG A 50 -14.54 22.16 6.01
CA ARG A 50 -13.16 22.47 6.39
C ARG A 50 -12.92 23.97 6.47
N THR A 51 -12.01 24.36 7.36
CA THR A 51 -11.62 25.77 7.57
C THR A 51 -10.31 26.14 6.85
N THR A 52 -9.63 25.16 6.27
CA THR A 52 -8.34 25.30 5.60
C THR A 52 -8.52 25.67 4.14
N VAL A 53 -7.53 26.32 3.55
CA VAL A 53 -7.46 26.65 2.11
C VAL A 53 -6.21 26.00 1.49
N PRO A 54 -6.23 25.60 0.20
CA PRO A 54 -7.32 25.73 -0.77
C PRO A 54 -8.44 24.71 -0.55
N GLN A 55 -9.66 25.05 -0.96
CA GLN A 55 -10.77 24.08 -1.13
C GLN A 55 -11.25 24.14 -2.58
N ILE A 56 -11.24 22.99 -3.24
CA ILE A 56 -11.55 22.88 -4.67
C ILE A 56 -12.85 22.10 -4.84
N PHE A 57 -13.69 22.61 -5.73
CA PHE A 57 -14.96 22.02 -6.12
C PHE A 57 -14.98 21.82 -7.64
N ILE A 58 -15.51 20.69 -8.09
CA ILE A 58 -15.75 20.39 -9.50
C ILE A 58 -17.22 20.01 -9.61
N ASP A 59 -17.98 20.73 -10.43
CA ASP A 59 -19.43 20.50 -10.64
C ASP A 59 -20.22 20.40 -9.31
N ALA A 60 -19.93 21.33 -8.40
CA ALA A 60 -20.46 21.41 -7.03
C ALA A 60 -20.04 20.27 -6.07
N GLN A 61 -19.25 19.30 -6.52
CA GLN A 61 -18.65 18.28 -5.67
C GLN A 61 -17.35 18.77 -5.02
N HIS A 62 -17.22 18.56 -3.71
CA HIS A 62 -16.01 18.88 -2.96
C HIS A 62 -14.92 17.83 -3.23
N ILE A 63 -13.80 18.26 -3.80
CA ILE A 63 -12.64 17.39 -4.06
C ILE A 63 -11.66 17.41 -2.89
N GLY A 64 -11.53 18.56 -2.22
CA GLY A 64 -10.61 18.73 -1.10
C GLY A 64 -9.56 19.81 -1.35
N GLY A 65 -8.36 19.56 -0.86
CA GLY A 65 -7.23 20.50 -0.87
C GLY A 65 -6.30 20.36 -2.07
N CYS A 66 -5.11 20.93 -1.92
CA CYS A 66 -4.09 20.89 -2.96
C CYS A 66 -3.64 19.45 -3.26
N ASP A 67 -3.40 18.63 -2.22
CA ASP A 67 -2.93 17.25 -2.40
C ASP A 67 -3.99 16.37 -3.09
N ASP A 68 -5.27 16.57 -2.75
CA ASP A 68 -6.40 15.90 -3.37
C ASP A 68 -6.51 16.24 -4.87
N LEU A 69 -6.22 17.48 -5.25
CA LEU A 69 -6.19 17.90 -6.66
C LEU A 69 -5.08 17.22 -7.45
N TYR A 70 -3.87 17.12 -6.88
CA TYR A 70 -2.76 16.41 -7.53
C TYR A 70 -3.02 14.90 -7.62
N ALA A 71 -3.68 14.32 -6.61
CA ALA A 71 -4.12 12.93 -6.63
C ALA A 71 -5.23 12.67 -7.68
N LEU A 72 -6.08 13.66 -7.95
CA LEU A 72 -7.08 13.60 -9.02
C LEU A 72 -6.42 13.71 -10.40
N ASP A 73 -5.44 14.61 -10.55
CA ASP A 73 -4.69 14.80 -11.79
C ASP A 73 -3.91 13.55 -12.21
N SER A 74 -3.25 12.89 -11.25
CA SER A 74 -2.48 11.66 -11.53
C SER A 74 -3.35 10.50 -12.00
N ARG A 75 -4.67 10.57 -11.77
CA ARG A 75 -5.67 9.61 -12.23
C ARG A 75 -6.35 10.03 -13.54
N GLY A 76 -5.93 11.14 -14.17
CA GLY A 76 -6.51 11.65 -15.40
C GLY A 76 -7.85 12.39 -15.23
N GLY A 77 -8.23 12.74 -13.99
CA GLY A 77 -9.52 13.38 -13.69
C GLY A 77 -9.64 14.85 -14.09
N LEU A 78 -8.54 15.46 -14.56
CA LEU A 78 -8.48 16.86 -15.01
C LEU A 78 -8.30 17.00 -16.54
N ASP A 79 -8.32 15.90 -17.29
CA ASP A 79 -8.11 15.96 -18.73
C ASP A 79 -9.34 16.52 -19.47
N PRO A 80 -9.20 17.61 -20.27
CA PRO A 80 -10.31 18.27 -20.95
C PRO A 80 -10.99 17.41 -22.03
N SER A 81 -10.40 16.26 -22.39
CA SER A 81 -10.95 15.29 -23.35
C SER A 81 -11.86 14.23 -22.72
N CYS A 82 -11.95 14.13 -21.39
CA CYS A 82 -12.83 13.19 -20.72
C CYS A 82 -14.13 13.88 -20.28
N ALA A 83 -14.92 14.34 -21.25
CA ALA A 83 -16.29 14.81 -21.05
C ALA A 83 -17.23 13.61 -20.80
N ASN A 84 -16.97 12.83 -19.75
CA ASN A 84 -17.93 12.00 -19.04
C ASN A 84 -17.21 11.29 -17.90
N PHE A 85 -17.16 11.92 -16.73
CA PHE A 85 -16.88 11.20 -15.49
C PHE A 85 -17.87 11.60 -14.40
N CYS A 86 -19.16 11.50 -14.75
CA CYS A 86 -20.20 11.23 -13.78
C CYS A 86 -20.10 9.75 -13.38
N ALA A 87 -19.08 9.40 -12.59
CA ALA A 87 -18.99 8.19 -11.77
C ALA A 87 -17.54 8.03 -11.38
N LEU A 88 -17.11 8.55 -10.23
CA LEU A 88 -16.18 7.87 -9.34
C LEU A 88 -16.03 8.74 -8.09
N PHE A 89 -16.54 8.20 -6.98
CA PHE A 89 -16.47 8.70 -5.61
C PHE A 89 -17.51 9.74 -5.21
N GLY A 90 -18.64 9.23 -4.72
CA GLY A 90 -19.63 10.00 -4.00
C GLY A 90 -19.30 10.23 -2.52
N GLY A 91 -20.14 11.07 -1.93
CA GLY A 91 -20.25 11.39 -0.51
C GLY A 91 -20.52 12.89 -0.38
N SER A 92 -21.60 13.41 0.21
CA SER A 92 -22.65 12.86 1.06
C SER A 92 -23.75 13.94 1.10
N ALA A 93 -25.03 13.59 0.87
CA ALA A 93 -26.19 14.30 1.43
C ALA A 93 -27.51 13.66 0.96
N TYR A 94 -28.01 12.75 1.79
CA TYR A 94 -29.36 12.80 2.38
C TYR A 94 -30.48 13.56 1.61
N LEU A 95 -31.34 12.76 0.96
CA LEU A 95 -32.80 12.87 0.85
C LEU A 95 -33.47 14.14 0.25
N ARG A 96 -34.09 13.96 -0.93
CA ARG A 96 -35.56 13.76 -1.05
C ARG A 96 -36.04 13.45 -2.48
N THR A 97 -36.52 12.21 -2.64
CA THR A 97 -37.77 11.80 -3.32
C THR A 97 -38.02 12.22 -4.77
N THR A 98 -37.99 11.29 -5.74
CA THR A 98 -39.16 10.49 -6.17
C THR A 98 -38.88 9.66 -7.44
N ARG A 99 -39.40 8.42 -7.40
CA ARG A 99 -39.90 7.58 -8.51
C ARG A 99 -38.93 6.76 -9.39
N LYS A 100 -39.18 5.45 -9.26
CA LYS A 100 -39.15 4.36 -10.27
C LYS A 100 -37.79 3.75 -10.60
N GLY A 101 -37.47 2.73 -9.79
CA GLY A 101 -37.35 1.36 -10.29
C GLY A 101 -36.16 1.09 -11.19
N PHE A 102 -34.97 1.02 -10.58
CA PHE A 102 -33.84 0.30 -11.13
C PHE A 102 -33.35 -0.66 -10.05
N THR A 103 -33.72 -1.94 -10.18
CA THR A 103 -33.19 -3.03 -9.37
C THR A 103 -31.75 -3.28 -9.82
N MET A 104 -30.79 -2.63 -9.15
CA MET A 104 -29.41 -3.07 -9.11
C MET A 104 -29.20 -3.82 -7.80
N SER A 105 -28.71 -5.04 -7.93
CA SER A 105 -28.24 -5.91 -6.86
C SER A 105 -27.46 -5.14 -5.79
N GLU A 106 -27.93 -5.23 -4.54
CA GLU A 106 -27.14 -4.90 -3.36
C GLU A 106 -25.89 -5.80 -3.36
N GLN A 107 -24.80 -5.34 -3.95
CA GLN A 107 -23.49 -5.84 -3.59
C GLN A 107 -23.20 -5.27 -2.21
N ASN A 108 -23.44 -6.11 -1.21
CA ASN A 108 -22.96 -5.97 0.14
C ASN A 108 -21.51 -5.46 0.07
N SER A 109 -21.27 -4.19 0.38
CA SER A 109 -19.92 -3.66 0.50
C SER A 109 -19.43 -4.14 1.85
N THR A 110 -18.99 -5.40 1.88
CA THR A 110 -18.21 -5.90 3.00
C THR A 110 -16.93 -5.08 3.00
N GLU A 111 -16.87 -4.04 3.84
CA GLU A 111 -15.62 -3.34 4.10
C GLU A 111 -14.62 -4.39 4.60
N MET A 112 -13.63 -4.67 3.77
CA MET A 112 -12.53 -5.55 4.10
C MET A 112 -11.91 -5.07 5.41
N THR A 113 -12.11 -5.85 6.47
CA THR A 113 -11.55 -5.54 7.77
C THR A 113 -10.29 -6.36 7.95
N PHE A 114 -9.15 -5.67 7.91
CA PHE A 114 -7.84 -6.26 8.15
C PHE A 114 -7.27 -5.67 9.43
N GLN A 115 -6.99 -6.54 10.40
CA GLN A 115 -6.40 -6.14 11.67
C GLN A 115 -5.20 -7.01 12.02
N ILE A 116 -4.09 -6.38 12.38
CA ILE A 116 -2.91 -7.06 12.91
C ILE A 116 -3.16 -7.32 14.40
N GLN A 117 -3.29 -8.58 14.80
CA GLN A 117 -3.49 -8.95 16.19
C GLN A 117 -2.16 -8.97 16.94
N ARG A 118 -1.14 -9.59 16.35
CA ARG A 118 0.18 -9.72 16.96
C ARG A 118 1.24 -10.02 15.91
N ILE A 119 2.44 -9.50 16.11
CA ILE A 119 3.65 -9.86 15.37
C ILE A 119 4.65 -10.40 16.40
N TYR A 120 5.29 -11.52 16.09
CA TYR A 120 6.27 -12.17 16.97
C TYR A 120 7.27 -12.95 16.16
N THR A 121 8.46 -13.15 16.71
CA THR A 121 9.47 -14.02 16.10
C THR A 121 9.31 -15.42 16.68
N LYS A 122 9.13 -16.42 15.81
CA LYS A 122 8.96 -17.83 16.20
C LYS A 122 10.30 -18.49 16.44
N ASP A 123 11.23 -18.25 15.53
CA ASP A 123 12.55 -18.86 15.54
C ASP A 123 13.58 -17.89 14.98
N ILE A 124 14.78 -17.94 15.55
CA ILE A 124 15.96 -17.22 15.08
C ILE A 124 17.13 -18.20 15.18
N SER A 125 17.76 -18.48 14.05
CA SER A 125 19.02 -19.21 13.98
C SER A 125 20.11 -18.32 13.37
N PHE A 126 21.29 -18.35 13.97
CA PHE A 126 22.47 -17.69 13.46
C PHE A 126 23.68 -18.58 13.69
N GLU A 127 24.39 -18.89 12.61
CA GLU A 127 25.56 -19.75 12.63
C GLU A 127 26.70 -19.12 11.84
N ALA A 128 27.90 -19.16 12.39
CA ALA A 128 29.13 -18.71 11.74
C ALA A 128 30.16 -19.84 11.81
N PRO A 129 30.06 -20.86 10.92
CA PRO A 129 30.82 -22.10 11.04
C PRO A 129 32.33 -21.88 10.93
N ASN A 130 32.75 -20.91 10.12
CA ASN A 130 34.16 -20.62 9.84
C ASN A 130 34.73 -19.47 10.69
N ALA A 131 34.05 -19.06 11.76
CA ALA A 131 34.59 -18.10 12.70
C ALA A 131 35.69 -18.74 13.58
N PRO A 132 36.86 -18.08 13.80
CA PRO A 132 37.24 -16.72 13.41
C PRO A 132 38.03 -16.62 12.10
N GLN A 133 38.32 -17.74 11.41
CA GLN A 133 39.18 -17.78 10.21
C GLN A 133 38.63 -16.90 9.08
N VAL A 134 37.31 -16.81 8.99
CA VAL A 134 36.59 -15.94 8.06
C VAL A 134 37.01 -14.45 8.16
N PHE A 135 37.42 -13.98 9.33
CA PHE A 135 37.81 -12.57 9.54
C PHE A 135 39.18 -12.22 8.95
N GLN A 136 39.97 -13.20 8.51
CA GLN A 136 41.29 -12.97 7.90
C GLN A 136 41.20 -12.75 6.39
N LYS A 137 40.05 -13.04 5.77
CA LYS A 137 39.84 -12.91 4.32
C LYS A 137 39.29 -11.53 3.96
N ASP A 138 39.51 -11.15 2.71
CA ASP A 138 38.92 -9.93 2.16
C ASP A 138 37.38 -10.04 2.15
N TRP A 139 36.72 -9.02 2.69
CA TRP A 139 35.27 -9.01 2.86
C TRP A 139 34.54 -8.69 1.55
N GLN A 140 34.26 -9.72 0.77
CA GLN A 140 33.41 -9.67 -0.44
C GLN A 140 32.40 -10.83 -0.42
N PRO A 141 31.39 -10.79 0.46
CA PRO A 141 30.43 -11.87 0.56
C PRO A 141 29.43 -11.84 -0.61
N GLU A 142 29.19 -13.00 -1.21
CA GLU A 142 28.00 -13.24 -2.02
C GLU A 142 26.84 -13.56 -1.09
N VAL A 143 25.81 -12.71 -1.11
CA VAL A 143 24.64 -12.85 -0.23
C VAL A 143 23.50 -13.47 -1.03
N LYS A 144 23.06 -14.64 -0.60
CA LYS A 144 21.87 -15.32 -1.10
C LYS A 144 20.74 -15.15 -0.10
N LEU A 145 19.57 -14.81 -0.63
CA LEU A 145 18.37 -14.56 0.14
C LEU A 145 17.26 -15.46 -0.38
N ASP A 146 16.79 -16.34 0.48
CA ASP A 146 15.66 -17.22 0.22
C ASP A 146 14.50 -16.79 1.13
N LEU A 147 13.33 -16.56 0.54
CA LEU A 147 12.12 -16.27 1.29
C LEU A 147 11.11 -17.38 1.08
N ASP A 148 10.50 -17.79 2.18
CA ASP A 148 9.45 -18.79 2.19
C ASP A 148 8.31 -18.28 3.07
N THR A 149 7.07 -18.42 2.59
CA THR A 149 5.89 -17.93 3.30
C THR A 149 4.93 -19.07 3.53
N ALA A 150 4.56 -19.29 4.78
CA ALA A 150 3.55 -20.26 5.19
C ALA A 150 2.36 -19.54 5.82
N SER A 151 1.15 -19.97 5.50
CA SER A 151 -0.08 -19.47 6.12
C SER A 151 -0.86 -20.62 6.75
N THR A 152 -1.37 -20.42 7.96
CA THR A 152 -2.18 -21.39 8.71
C THR A 152 -3.41 -20.68 9.27
N GLN A 153 -4.57 -21.31 9.17
CA GLN A 153 -5.80 -20.78 9.78
C GLN A 153 -5.89 -21.25 11.24
N LEU A 154 -6.04 -20.32 12.18
CA LEU A 154 -6.17 -20.63 13.61
C LEU A 154 -7.63 -20.65 14.06
N ALA A 155 -8.45 -19.75 13.52
CA ALA A 155 -9.88 -19.67 13.79
C ALA A 155 -10.62 -19.06 12.58
N GLU A 156 -11.94 -18.98 12.66
CA GLU A 156 -12.74 -18.26 11.67
C GLU A 156 -12.33 -16.78 11.65
N GLY A 157 -11.96 -16.26 10.48
CA GLY A 157 -11.44 -14.90 10.32
C GLY A 157 -10.06 -14.65 10.95
N VAL A 158 -9.34 -15.67 11.45
CA VAL A 158 -8.01 -15.50 12.06
C VAL A 158 -6.97 -16.41 11.42
N TYR A 159 -5.92 -15.78 10.89
CA TYR A 159 -4.85 -16.43 10.14
C TYR A 159 -3.49 -16.12 10.76
N GLU A 160 -2.67 -17.15 10.92
CA GLU A 160 -1.24 -17.03 11.19
C GLU A 160 -0.49 -17.04 9.86
N VAL A 161 0.32 -16.02 9.60
CA VAL A 161 1.27 -16.02 8.49
C VAL A 161 2.68 -16.01 9.06
N VAL A 162 3.51 -16.93 8.59
CA VAL A 162 4.91 -17.06 8.98
C VAL A 162 5.77 -16.82 7.75
N LEU A 163 6.57 -15.76 7.82
CA LEU A 163 7.59 -15.44 6.83
C LEU A 163 8.94 -15.95 7.33
N ARG A 164 9.48 -16.95 6.64
CA ARG A 164 10.84 -17.43 6.84
C ARG A 164 11.78 -16.73 5.87
N VAL A 165 12.82 -16.10 6.42
CA VAL A 165 13.86 -15.43 5.65
C VAL A 165 15.18 -16.09 5.99
N THR A 166 15.79 -16.71 4.99
CA THR A 166 17.10 -17.36 5.12
C THR A 166 18.12 -16.56 4.34
N VAL A 167 19.17 -16.14 5.03
CA VAL A 167 20.28 -15.36 4.49
C VAL A 167 21.54 -16.19 4.61
N THR A 168 22.15 -16.46 3.46
CA THR A 168 23.43 -17.16 3.39
C THR A 168 24.46 -16.20 2.81
N ALA A 169 25.52 -15.92 3.57
CA ALA A 169 26.66 -15.14 3.07
C ALA A 169 27.85 -16.07 2.85
N ALA A 170 28.39 -16.10 1.64
CA ALA A 170 29.56 -16.91 1.27
C ALA A 170 30.72 -16.03 0.81
N LEU A 171 31.94 -16.34 1.25
CA LEU A 171 33.20 -15.69 0.86
C LEU A 171 34.02 -16.67 0.03
N GLY A 172 33.85 -16.64 -1.29
CA GLY A 172 34.44 -17.64 -2.18
C GLY A 172 33.82 -19.02 -1.95
N GLU A 173 34.63 -19.99 -1.52
CA GLU A 173 34.18 -21.37 -1.23
C GLU A 173 33.74 -21.59 0.23
N GLU A 174 33.89 -20.59 1.11
CA GLU A 174 33.55 -20.73 2.53
C GLU A 174 32.29 -19.95 2.89
N THR A 175 31.40 -20.55 3.69
CA THR A 175 30.26 -19.84 4.27
C THR A 175 30.73 -18.91 5.39
N ALA A 176 30.43 -17.63 5.28
CA ALA A 176 30.73 -16.64 6.30
C ALA A 176 29.78 -16.80 7.50
N PHE A 177 28.48 -16.71 7.21
CA PHE A 177 27.41 -16.92 8.16
C PHE A 177 26.14 -17.39 7.46
N LEU A 178 25.31 -18.09 8.24
CA LEU A 178 23.94 -18.46 7.91
C LEU A 178 23.03 -17.82 8.95
N CYS A 179 21.99 -17.14 8.51
CA CYS A 179 20.98 -16.60 9.39
C CYS A 179 19.60 -16.98 8.87
N GLU A 180 18.80 -17.63 9.70
CA GLU A 180 17.39 -17.90 9.43
C GLU A 180 16.54 -17.19 10.47
N VAL A 181 15.51 -16.49 10.02
CA VAL A 181 14.52 -15.86 10.89
C VAL A 181 13.12 -16.26 10.44
N GLN A 182 12.33 -16.75 11.38
CA GLN A 182 10.92 -17.06 11.16
C GLN A 182 10.06 -16.03 11.87
N GLN A 183 9.55 -15.07 11.10
CA GLN A 183 8.69 -14.01 11.59
C GLN A 183 7.22 -14.40 11.44
N GLY A 184 6.52 -14.55 12.56
CA GLY A 184 5.10 -14.83 12.63
C GLY A 184 4.25 -13.58 12.81
N GLY A 185 3.07 -13.58 12.20
CA GLY A 185 2.03 -12.59 12.43
C GLY A 185 0.65 -13.26 12.50
N ILE A 186 -0.16 -12.85 13.47
CA ILE A 186 -1.57 -13.21 13.54
C ILE A 186 -2.37 -12.04 13.02
N PHE A 187 -3.21 -12.33 12.04
CA PHE A 187 -4.04 -11.37 11.32
C PHE A 187 -5.50 -11.80 11.44
N SER A 188 -6.35 -10.85 11.79
CA SER A 188 -7.79 -10.98 11.67
C SER A 188 -8.21 -10.40 10.34
N ILE A 189 -8.85 -11.22 9.51
CA ILE A 189 -9.24 -10.90 8.14
C ILE A 189 -10.71 -11.28 7.98
N ASP A 190 -11.54 -10.27 7.81
CA ASP A 190 -12.98 -10.42 7.58
C ASP A 190 -13.37 -9.77 6.24
N GLY A 191 -14.27 -10.45 5.52
CA GLY A 191 -14.84 -9.91 4.28
C GLY A 191 -13.98 -10.05 3.02
N ILE A 192 -12.95 -10.90 3.04
CA ILE A 192 -12.14 -11.24 1.85
C ILE A 192 -12.40 -12.69 1.45
N GLU A 193 -12.71 -12.93 0.18
CA GLU A 193 -12.88 -14.28 -0.37
C GLU A 193 -12.06 -14.47 -1.66
N GLY A 194 -11.72 -15.74 -1.95
CA GLY A 194 -11.07 -16.14 -3.19
C GLY A 194 -9.67 -15.55 -3.41
N THR A 195 -9.40 -15.07 -4.61
CA THR A 195 -8.08 -14.61 -5.07
C THR A 195 -7.51 -13.45 -4.25
N GLN A 196 -8.36 -12.58 -3.70
CA GLN A 196 -7.91 -11.47 -2.86
C GLN A 196 -7.36 -11.95 -1.51
N MET A 197 -7.93 -13.02 -0.94
CA MET A 197 -7.43 -13.60 0.32
C MET A 197 -6.04 -14.19 0.10
N ALA A 198 -5.85 -14.91 -1.01
CA ALA A 198 -4.56 -15.47 -1.38
C ALA A 198 -3.51 -14.36 -1.57
N HIS A 199 -3.86 -13.26 -2.24
CA HIS A 199 -2.96 -12.10 -2.40
C HIS A 199 -2.64 -11.44 -1.05
N CYS A 200 -3.63 -11.30 -0.18
CA CYS A 200 -3.43 -10.73 1.15
C CYS A 200 -2.45 -11.58 1.99
N LEU A 201 -2.68 -12.89 2.06
CA LEU A 201 -1.82 -13.81 2.83
C LEU A 201 -0.44 -14.00 2.20
N GLY A 202 -0.33 -13.96 0.87
CA GLY A 202 0.91 -14.25 0.14
C GLY A 202 1.78 -13.04 -0.21
N ALA A 203 1.22 -11.83 -0.28
CA ALA A 203 1.97 -10.61 -0.60
C ALA A 203 1.86 -9.56 0.50
N TYR A 204 0.63 -9.23 0.92
CA TYR A 204 0.38 -8.12 1.84
C TYR A 204 0.90 -8.40 3.26
N CYS A 205 0.55 -9.55 3.84
CA CYS A 205 1.00 -9.96 5.17
C CYS A 205 2.54 -10.11 5.24
N PRO A 206 3.22 -10.80 4.31
CA PRO A 206 4.69 -10.88 4.29
C PRO A 206 5.37 -9.52 4.15
N ASN A 207 4.80 -8.60 3.36
CA ASN A 207 5.35 -7.25 3.22
C ASN A 207 5.32 -6.47 4.55
N ILE A 208 4.29 -6.70 5.38
CA ILE A 208 4.23 -6.13 6.73
C ILE A 208 5.27 -6.79 7.67
N LEU A 209 5.50 -8.10 7.53
CA LEU A 209 6.42 -8.85 8.39
C LEU A 209 7.90 -8.64 8.02
N PHE A 210 8.19 -8.36 6.75
CA PHE A 210 9.55 -8.26 6.23
C PHE A 210 10.44 -7.21 6.91
N PRO A 211 9.98 -5.98 7.20
CA PRO A 211 10.77 -5.01 7.96
C PRO A 211 11.21 -5.52 9.35
N TYR A 212 10.34 -6.29 10.03
CA TYR A 212 10.65 -6.90 11.32
C TYR A 212 11.69 -8.02 11.17
N ALA A 213 11.50 -8.89 10.18
CA ALA A 213 12.48 -9.94 9.86
C ALA A 213 13.85 -9.35 9.50
N ARG A 214 13.88 -8.27 8.71
CA ARG A 214 15.10 -7.55 8.32
C ARG A 214 15.86 -7.00 9.53
N GLU A 215 15.16 -6.38 10.47
CA GLU A 215 15.78 -5.88 11.71
C GLU A 215 16.30 -7.05 12.55
N CYS A 216 15.51 -8.12 12.70
CA CYS A 216 15.89 -9.33 13.41
C CYS A 216 17.10 -10.05 12.81
N ILE A 217 17.37 -9.94 11.50
CA ILE A 217 18.60 -10.45 10.86
C ILE A 217 19.80 -9.54 11.15
N THR A 218 19.58 -8.22 11.19
CA THR A 218 20.65 -7.24 11.39
C THR A 218 21.31 -7.39 12.77
N SER A 219 20.51 -7.71 13.80
CA SER A 219 21.00 -7.85 15.18
C SER A 219 22.01 -9.03 15.36
N PRO A 220 21.72 -10.28 14.95
CA PRO A 220 22.67 -11.39 14.97
C PRO A 220 23.91 -11.15 14.10
N VAL A 221 23.76 -10.59 12.90
CA VAL A 221 24.91 -10.27 12.02
C VAL A 221 25.85 -9.27 12.70
N SER A 222 25.30 -8.25 13.33
CA SER A 222 26.08 -7.30 14.12
C SER A 222 26.76 -7.95 15.33
N ARG A 223 26.11 -8.92 16.00
CA ARG A 223 26.72 -9.70 17.10
C ARG A 223 27.84 -10.62 16.61
N GLY A 224 27.75 -11.11 15.38
CA GLY A 224 28.83 -11.80 14.67
C GLY A 224 29.99 -10.88 14.28
N THR A 225 29.92 -9.59 14.61
CA THR A 225 30.91 -8.56 14.25
C THR A 225 31.16 -8.43 12.75
N PHE A 226 30.22 -8.90 11.94
CA PHE A 226 30.26 -8.73 10.50
C PHE A 226 29.75 -7.33 10.11
N PRO A 227 30.24 -6.77 8.98
CA PRO A 227 29.67 -5.56 8.41
C PRO A 227 28.16 -5.64 8.24
N GLN A 228 27.48 -4.51 8.44
CA GLN A 228 26.02 -4.44 8.40
C GLN A 228 25.48 -4.91 7.05
N LEU A 229 24.59 -5.88 7.09
CA LEU A 229 23.90 -6.37 5.91
C LEU A 229 22.58 -5.60 5.72
N ASN A 230 22.56 -4.69 4.75
CA ASN A 230 21.33 -4.02 4.35
C ASN A 230 20.63 -4.83 3.26
N LEU A 231 19.61 -5.57 3.66
CA LEU A 231 18.72 -6.27 2.74
C LEU A 231 18.00 -5.25 1.84
N ALA A 232 18.08 -5.45 0.53
CA ALA A 232 17.33 -4.65 -0.43
C ALA A 232 15.82 -4.87 -0.22
N PRO A 233 14.98 -3.85 -0.46
CA PRO A 233 13.53 -4.04 -0.45
C PRO A 233 13.12 -5.14 -1.42
N VAL A 234 12.37 -6.13 -0.92
CA VAL A 234 11.84 -7.22 -1.73
C VAL A 234 10.45 -6.85 -2.22
N ASN A 235 10.15 -7.15 -3.47
CA ASN A 235 8.82 -6.96 -4.04
C ASN A 235 8.00 -8.24 -3.90
N PHE A 236 7.18 -8.30 -2.85
CA PHE A 236 6.33 -9.45 -2.55
C PHE A 236 5.21 -9.66 -3.57
N ASP A 237 4.76 -8.61 -4.28
CA ASP A 237 3.77 -8.77 -5.36
C ASP A 237 4.34 -9.58 -6.53
N ALA A 238 5.62 -9.38 -6.86
CA ALA A 238 6.30 -10.16 -7.90
C ALA A 238 6.53 -11.62 -7.48
N LEU A 239 6.83 -11.87 -6.20
CA LEU A 239 6.96 -13.23 -5.66
C LEU A 239 5.62 -13.97 -5.69
N PHE A 240 4.54 -13.29 -5.31
CA PHE A 240 3.20 -13.86 -5.35
C PHE A 240 2.73 -14.14 -6.78
N MET A 241 3.04 -13.26 -7.75
CA MET A 241 2.76 -13.52 -9.17
C MET A 241 3.50 -14.75 -9.69
N ASN A 242 4.76 -14.97 -9.28
CA ASN A 242 5.50 -16.20 -9.62
C ASN A 242 4.87 -17.43 -8.94
N TYR A 243 4.43 -17.31 -7.70
CA TYR A 243 3.73 -18.38 -6.98
C TYR A 243 2.43 -18.80 -7.66
N LEU A 244 1.62 -17.83 -8.12
CA LEU A 244 0.40 -18.10 -8.89
C LEU A 244 0.72 -18.76 -10.24
N GLN A 245 1.81 -18.38 -10.91
CA GLN A 245 2.25 -19.03 -12.15
C GLN A 245 2.71 -20.48 -11.92
N GLN A 246 3.37 -20.76 -10.79
CA GLN A 246 3.76 -22.12 -10.42
C GLN A 246 2.54 -22.99 -10.09
N GLN A 247 1.56 -22.48 -9.32
CA GLN A 247 0.32 -23.21 -9.06
C GLN A 247 -0.52 -23.44 -10.32
N ALA A 248 -0.54 -22.48 -11.26
CA ALA A 248 -1.20 -22.66 -12.55
C ALA A 248 -0.48 -23.70 -13.45
N GLY A 249 0.83 -23.88 -13.27
CA GLY A 249 1.62 -24.93 -13.91
C GLY A 249 1.39 -26.32 -13.29
N GLU A 250 1.35 -26.42 -11.97
CA GLU A 250 1.11 -27.69 -11.25
C GLU A 250 -0.33 -28.20 -11.41
N GLY A 251 -1.31 -27.31 -11.62
CA GLY A 251 -2.69 -27.68 -11.94
C GLY A 251 -2.89 -28.31 -13.32
N ALA A 252 -1.91 -28.23 -14.22
CA ALA A 252 -1.99 -28.79 -15.57
C ALA A 252 -1.40 -30.22 -15.68
N GLU A 253 -0.58 -30.67 -14.73
CA GLU A 253 0.04 -32.00 -14.76
C GLU A 253 -0.83 -33.11 -14.12
N GLN A 254 -1.94 -32.77 -13.45
CA GLN A 254 -2.87 -33.78 -12.87
C GLN A 254 -4.07 -34.15 -13.76
N HIS A 255 -4.12 -33.71 -15.03
CA HIS A 255 -5.23 -33.99 -15.95
C HIS A 255 -4.82 -34.68 -17.27
N GLN A 256 -3.72 -35.45 -17.27
CA GLN A 256 -3.30 -36.22 -18.46
C GLN A 256 -3.12 -37.73 -18.27
N ASP A 257 -3.42 -38.29 -17.09
CA ASP A 257 -3.43 -39.76 -16.89
C ASP A 257 -4.80 -40.21 -16.33
N ALA A 258 -5.78 -40.38 -17.23
CA ALA A 258 -6.96 -41.22 -17.02
C ALA A 258 -7.46 -41.78 -18.36
#